data_AF-A0A534L246-F1
#
_entry.id   AF-A0A534L246-F1
#
_cell.length_a   1.000
_cell.length_b   1.000
_cell.length_c   1.000
_cell.angle_alpha   90.00
_cell.angle_beta   90.00
_cell.angle_gamma   90.00
#
_symmetry.space_group_name_H-M   'P 1'
#
loop_
_entity.id
_entity.type
_entity.pdbx_description
1 polymer ?
#
loop_
_entity_poly.entity_id
_entity_poly.type
_entity_poly.pdbx_seq_one_letter_code
_entity_poly.pdbx_strand_id
1 'polypeptide(L)'
;MASAFQIMGAEWLVFALGICLVGIVALVFGALWMYRDAQTRRMDATVWVVLLVVATLLAGIIGFVIVLVIYLVVRESHPIGGGMPMGYGPYGPPPAPVMPAACPVCGRPMTWYPQYQRWYCPSCGAYR
;
A
#
# COMPACT_ATOMS: atom_id res chain seq x y z
N MET A 1 33.44 -48.34 3.45
CA MET A 1 32.23 -48.75 4.19
C MET A 1 31.71 -47.51 4.90
N ALA A 2 30.66 -46.87 4.37
CA ALA A 2 30.04 -45.74 5.06
C ALA A 2 29.37 -46.28 6.32
N SER A 3 29.64 -45.68 7.49
CA SER A 3 29.00 -46.10 8.73
C SER A 3 27.52 -45.73 8.71
N ALA A 4 26.66 -46.48 9.41
CA ALA A 4 25.21 -46.23 9.46
C ALA A 4 24.86 -44.76 9.85
N PHE A 5 25.74 -44.10 10.61
CA PHE A 5 25.67 -42.69 10.96
C PHE A 5 25.83 -41.74 9.75
N GLN A 6 26.69 -42.09 8.78
CA GLN A 6 26.84 -41.31 7.53
C GLN A 6 25.63 -41.44 6.62
N ILE A 7 24.99 -42.63 6.59
CA ILE A 7 23.80 -42.87 5.77
C ILE A 7 22.62 -42.11 6.38
N MET A 8 22.30 -42.32 7.67
CA MET A 8 21.24 -41.57 8.35
C MET A 8 21.48 -40.05 8.34
N GLY A 9 22.71 -39.60 8.55
CA GLY A 9 23.06 -38.17 8.55
C GLY A 9 22.89 -37.51 7.17
N ALA A 10 23.23 -38.22 6.09
CA ALA A 10 23.06 -37.71 4.73
C ALA A 10 21.58 -37.52 4.35
N GLU A 11 20.69 -38.41 4.79
CA GLU A 11 19.26 -38.31 4.48
C GLU A 11 18.62 -37.10 5.19
N TRP A 12 18.92 -36.93 6.48
CA TRP A 12 18.49 -35.73 7.23
C TRP A 12 19.03 -34.42 6.63
N LEU A 13 20.25 -34.45 6.10
CA LEU A 13 20.85 -33.31 5.39
C LEU A 13 20.07 -32.97 4.11
N VAL A 14 19.70 -33.99 3.32
CA VAL A 14 18.90 -33.81 2.10
C VAL A 14 17.51 -33.26 2.44
N PHE A 15 16.86 -33.77 3.50
CA PHE A 15 15.58 -33.24 3.95
C PHE A 15 15.68 -31.78 4.44
N ALA A 16 16.70 -31.47 5.24
CA ALA A 16 16.92 -30.10 5.72
C ALA A 16 17.19 -29.12 4.56
N LEU A 17 18.04 -29.51 3.61
CA LEU A 17 18.31 -28.71 2.41
C LEU A 17 17.06 -28.54 1.55
N GLY A 18 16.24 -29.59 1.41
CA GLY A 18 14.95 -29.52 0.71
C GLY A 18 13.99 -28.52 1.35
N ILE A 19 13.84 -28.54 2.68
CA ILE A 19 12.99 -27.60 3.41
C ILE A 19 13.51 -26.16 3.27
N CYS A 20 14.83 -25.95 3.38
CA CYS A 20 15.44 -24.65 3.16
C CYS A 20 15.19 -24.13 1.75
N LEU A 21 15.34 -24.97 0.73
CA LEU A 21 15.14 -24.60 -0.66
C LEU A 21 13.66 -24.23 -0.92
N VAL A 22 12.71 -25.02 -0.41
CA VAL A 22 11.28 -24.70 -0.47
C VAL A 22 10.97 -23.37 0.24
N GLY A 23 11.55 -23.13 1.41
CA GLY A 23 11.40 -21.87 2.15
C GLY A 23 11.94 -20.66 1.39
N ILE A 24 13.11 -20.79 0.76
CA ILE A 24 13.71 -19.74 -0.08
C ILE A 24 12.83 -19.47 -1.29
N VAL A 25 12.34 -20.51 -1.96
CA VAL A 25 11.43 -20.37 -3.11
C VAL A 25 10.16 -19.66 -2.68
N ALA A 26 9.53 -20.06 -1.57
CA ALA A 26 8.35 -19.41 -1.04
C ALA A 26 8.59 -17.93 -0.70
N LEU A 27 9.75 -17.61 -0.13
CA LEU A 27 10.14 -16.24 0.20
C LEU A 27 10.34 -15.40 -1.06
N VAL A 28 11.02 -15.93 -2.09
CA VAL A 28 11.20 -15.24 -3.37
C VAL A 28 9.86 -15.01 -4.05
N PHE A 29 9.00 -16.02 -4.14
CA PHE A 29 7.66 -15.86 -4.71
C PHE A 29 6.81 -14.87 -3.92
N GLY A 30 6.83 -14.95 -2.58
CA GLY A 30 6.12 -14.03 -1.70
C GLY A 30 6.62 -12.58 -1.85
N ALA A 31 7.93 -12.37 -1.93
CA ALA A 31 8.54 -11.07 -2.14
C ALA A 31 8.20 -10.48 -3.52
N LEU A 32 8.27 -11.28 -4.59
CA LEU A 32 7.91 -10.84 -5.94
C LEU A 32 6.43 -10.47 -6.04
N TRP A 33 5.55 -11.26 -5.41
CA TRP A 33 4.12 -10.96 -5.35
C TRP A 33 3.85 -9.69 -4.56
N MET A 34 4.42 -9.58 -3.36
CA MET A 34 4.26 -8.43 -2.46
C MET A 34 4.82 -7.15 -3.09
N TYR A 35 5.94 -7.24 -3.82
CA TYR A 35 6.50 -6.12 -4.56
C TYR A 35 5.55 -5.62 -5.65
N ARG A 36 5.04 -6.52 -6.49
CA ARG A 36 4.10 -6.16 -7.56
C ARG A 36 2.80 -5.59 -6.99
N ASP A 37 2.22 -6.21 -5.97
CA ASP A 37 0.99 -5.76 -5.31
C ASP A 37 1.18 -4.40 -4.60
N ALA A 38 2.35 -4.16 -4.00
CA ALA A 38 2.66 -2.85 -3.41
C ALA A 38 2.76 -1.75 -4.48
N GLN A 39 3.39 -2.03 -5.63
CA GLN A 39 3.46 -1.08 -6.74
C GLN A 39 2.09 -0.75 -7.33
N THR A 40 1.19 -1.74 -7.49
CA THR A 40 -0.17 -1.48 -8.02
C THR A 40 -1.01 -0.63 -7.06
N ARG A 41 -0.72 -0.71 -5.76
CA ARG A 41 -1.37 0.06 -4.70
C ARG A 41 -0.66 1.38 -4.37
N ARG A 42 0.40 1.74 -5.11
CA ARG A 42 1.22 2.94 -4.89
C ARG A 42 1.82 3.01 -3.46
N MET A 43 2.07 1.86 -2.84
CA MET A 43 2.81 1.77 -1.57
C MET A 43 4.31 1.67 -1.85
N ASP A 44 5.15 2.05 -0.88
CA ASP A 44 6.61 1.91 -0.99
C ASP A 44 7.04 0.43 -0.99
N ALA A 45 7.06 -0.16 -2.19
CA ALA A 45 7.32 -1.59 -2.39
C ALA A 45 8.68 -2.04 -1.82
N THR A 46 9.70 -1.20 -1.90
CA THR A 46 11.04 -1.49 -1.37
C THR A 46 11.00 -1.66 0.15
N VAL A 47 10.29 -0.79 0.87
CA VAL A 47 10.20 -0.84 2.34
C VAL A 47 9.55 -2.15 2.78
N TRP A 48 8.47 -2.53 2.11
CA TRP A 48 7.74 -3.77 2.40
C TRP A 48 8.57 -5.02 2.12
N VAL A 49 9.28 -5.10 0.99
CA VAL A 49 10.16 -6.25 0.71
C VAL A 49 11.32 -6.32 1.69
N VAL A 50 11.95 -5.19 2.03
CA VAL A 50 13.04 -5.15 3.01
C VAL A 50 12.53 -5.62 4.38
N LEU A 51 11.36 -5.15 4.82
CA LEU A 51 10.75 -5.60 6.07
C LEU A 51 10.50 -7.11 6.07
N LEU A 52 9.96 -7.66 4.98
CA LEU A 52 9.69 -9.08 4.85
C LEU A 52 11.00 -9.89 4.92
N VAL A 53 12.04 -9.49 4.18
CA VAL A 53 13.33 -10.18 4.17
C VAL A 53 14.01 -10.10 5.53
N VAL A 54 14.05 -8.92 6.16
CA VAL A 54 14.68 -8.76 7.48
C VAL A 54 13.93 -9.55 8.55
N ALA A 55 12.59 -9.49 8.58
CA ALA A 55 11.80 -10.23 9.55
C ALA A 55 11.95 -11.75 9.37
N THR A 56 12.01 -12.23 8.13
CA THR A 56 12.23 -13.65 7.85
C THR A 56 13.60 -14.14 8.23
N LEU A 57 14.65 -13.34 8.00
CA LEU A 57 16.00 -13.70 8.41
C LEU A 57 16.15 -13.74 9.95
N LEU A 58 15.47 -12.85 10.67
CA LEU A 58 15.58 -12.75 12.13
C LEU A 58 14.66 -13.74 12.88
N ALA A 59 13.44 -13.94 12.40
CA ALA A 59 12.41 -14.72 13.09
C ALA A 59 11.88 -15.92 12.27
N GLY A 60 12.53 -16.25 11.15
CA GLY A 60 12.18 -17.37 10.29
C GLY A 60 10.75 -17.27 9.74
N ILE A 61 10.03 -18.38 9.79
CA ILE A 61 8.64 -18.49 9.33
C ILE A 61 7.72 -17.54 10.12
N ILE A 62 7.98 -17.34 11.41
CA ILE A 62 7.17 -16.46 12.27
C ILE A 62 7.25 -15.02 11.75
N GLY A 63 8.45 -14.55 11.43
CA GLY A 63 8.67 -13.22 10.86
C GLY A 63 8.00 -13.05 9.49
N PHE A 64 8.05 -14.08 8.63
CA PHE A 64 7.34 -14.08 7.34
C PHE A 64 5.85 -13.82 7.55
N VAL A 65 5.22 -14.63 8.40
CA VAL A 65 3.78 -14.60 8.64
C VAL A 65 3.36 -13.28 9.26
N ILE A 66 4.11 -12.75 10.23
CA ILE A 66 3.82 -11.46 10.87
C ILE A 66 3.80 -10.33 9.83
N VAL A 67 4.87 -10.19 9.04
CA VAL A 67 4.94 -9.11 8.03
C VAL A 67 3.89 -9.29 6.95
N LEU A 68 3.64 -10.54 6.52
CA LEU A 68 2.59 -10.84 5.56
C LEU A 68 1.21 -10.41 6.09
N VAL A 69 0.87 -10.75 7.34
CA VAL A 69 -0.41 -10.36 7.94
C VAL A 69 -0.52 -8.84 8.09
N ILE A 70 0.53 -8.18 8.59
CA ILE A 70 0.56 -6.71 8.70
C ILE A 70 0.38 -6.07 7.32
N TYR A 71 1.06 -6.58 6.30
CA TYR A 71 0.90 -6.13 4.92
C TYR A 71 -0.53 -6.32 4.43
N LEU A 72 -1.14 -7.47 4.71
CA LEU A 72 -2.51 -7.78 4.32
C LEU A 72 -3.54 -6.84 4.99
N VAL A 73 -3.30 -6.42 6.23
CA VAL A 73 -4.14 -5.41 6.91
C VAL A 73 -3.93 -4.02 6.29
N VAL A 74 -2.68 -3.60 6.09
CA VAL A 74 -2.39 -2.26 5.55
C VAL A 74 -2.85 -2.11 4.09
N ARG A 75 -2.76 -3.16 3.26
CA ARG A 75 -3.22 -3.07 1.87
C ARG A 75 -4.73 -2.82 1.75
N GLU A 76 -5.54 -3.15 2.77
CA GLU A 76 -6.99 -2.91 2.73
C GLU A 76 -7.30 -1.41 2.70
N SER A 77 -6.47 -0.57 3.32
CA SER A 77 -6.63 0.89 3.28
C SER A 77 -6.07 1.55 2.00
N HIS A 78 -5.35 0.80 1.17
CA HIS A 78 -4.75 1.28 -0.08
C HIS A 78 -5.42 0.63 -1.31
N PRO A 79 -6.45 1.25 -1.92
CA PRO A 79 -7.10 0.73 -3.11
C PRO A 79 -6.17 0.74 -4.32
N ILE A 80 -6.37 -0.24 -5.21
CA ILE A 80 -5.59 -0.42 -6.44
C ILE A 80 -5.75 0.82 -7.34
N GLY A 81 -4.64 1.35 -7.86
CA GLY A 81 -4.68 2.45 -8.84
C GLY A 81 -4.58 3.86 -8.27
N GLY A 82 -4.45 4.03 -6.94
CA GLY A 82 -4.08 5.33 -6.37
C GLY A 82 -5.14 6.41 -6.53
N GLY A 83 -6.42 6.05 -6.38
CA GLY A 83 -7.34 6.99 -5.78
C GLY A 83 -6.85 7.18 -4.34
N MET A 84 -6.12 8.26 -4.07
CA MET A 84 -5.83 8.67 -2.70
C MET A 84 -7.15 8.56 -1.94
N PRO A 85 -7.27 7.84 -0.81
CA PRO A 85 -8.47 7.94 -0.02
C PRO A 85 -8.66 9.43 0.26
N MET A 86 -9.78 9.98 -0.21
CA MET A 86 -10.33 11.28 0.18
C MET A 86 -10.65 11.22 1.68
N GLY A 87 -9.63 11.05 2.52
CA GLY A 87 -9.83 10.56 3.89
C GLY A 87 -8.65 10.70 4.85
N TYR A 88 -7.41 10.96 4.39
CA TYR A 88 -6.35 11.40 5.32
C TYR A 88 -6.43 12.91 5.54
N GLY A 89 -7.54 13.32 6.13
CA GLY A 89 -7.74 14.66 6.64
C GLY A 89 -9.15 14.79 7.20
N PRO A 90 -9.32 15.25 8.45
CA PRO A 90 -10.63 15.71 8.94
C PRO A 90 -11.17 16.95 8.18
N TYR A 91 -10.55 17.30 7.05
CA TYR A 91 -10.82 18.45 6.20
C TYR A 91 -11.11 17.97 4.78
N GLY A 92 -12.14 17.13 4.61
CA GLY A 92 -12.79 17.06 3.31
C GLY A 92 -13.23 18.47 2.91
N PRO A 93 -13.07 18.92 1.65
CA PRO A 93 -13.55 20.23 1.26
C PRO A 93 -15.04 20.32 1.61
N PRO A 94 -15.48 21.35 2.35
CA PRO A 94 -16.87 21.46 2.76
C PRO A 94 -17.77 21.37 1.53
N PRO A 95 -18.93 20.69 1.64
CA PRO A 95 -19.85 20.54 0.53
C PRO A 95 -20.16 21.92 -0.06
N ALA A 96 -20.08 22.04 -1.38
CA ALA A 96 -20.41 23.28 -2.06
C ALA A 96 -21.85 23.70 -1.68
N PRO A 97 -22.11 24.99 -1.44
CA PRO A 97 -23.46 25.45 -1.18
C PRO A 97 -24.39 25.10 -2.35
N VAL A 98 -25.60 24.64 -2.03
CA VAL A 98 -26.55 24.03 -2.98
C VAL A 98 -27.09 25.01 -4.03
N MET A 99 -26.84 26.32 -3.87
CA MET A 99 -27.36 27.35 -4.76
C MET A 99 -26.23 28.21 -5.35
N PRO A 100 -26.11 28.30 -6.69
CA PRO A 100 -25.17 29.23 -7.32
C PRO A 100 -25.47 30.67 -6.90
N ALA A 101 -24.52 31.34 -6.26
CA ALA A 101 -24.66 32.76 -5.96
C ALA A 101 -24.62 33.57 -7.27
N ALA A 102 -25.57 34.49 -7.47
CA ALA A 102 -25.49 35.46 -8.55
C ALA A 102 -24.42 36.52 -8.26
N CYS A 103 -23.62 36.86 -9.27
CA CYS A 103 -22.59 37.89 -9.16
C CYS A 103 -23.24 39.26 -8.92
N PRO A 104 -22.84 40.03 -7.88
CA PRO A 104 -23.39 41.36 -7.63
C PRO A 104 -23.02 42.39 -8.70
N VAL A 105 -21.98 42.12 -9.51
CA VAL A 105 -21.48 43.04 -10.55
C VAL A 105 -22.16 42.81 -11.90
N CYS A 106 -22.39 41.55 -12.28
CA CYS A 106 -22.87 41.21 -13.62
C CYS A 106 -24.11 40.30 -13.66
N GLY A 107 -24.63 39.87 -12.52
CA GLY A 107 -25.83 39.02 -12.40
C GLY A 107 -25.67 37.57 -12.87
N ARG A 108 -24.49 37.18 -13.40
CA ARG A 108 -24.21 35.83 -13.89
C ARG A 108 -24.00 34.83 -12.74
N PRO A 109 -24.25 33.52 -12.97
CA PRO A 109 -23.99 32.49 -11.96
C PRO A 109 -22.50 32.42 -11.63
N MET A 110 -22.17 32.34 -10.34
CA MET A 110 -20.79 32.18 -9.86
C MET A 110 -20.45 30.70 -9.62
N THR A 111 -19.16 30.40 -9.70
CA THR A 111 -18.62 29.08 -9.39
C THR A 111 -18.02 29.10 -7.99
N TRP A 112 -18.33 28.09 -7.19
CA TRP A 112 -17.76 27.90 -5.86
C TRP A 112 -16.38 27.26 -5.96
N TYR A 113 -15.36 27.88 -5.36
CA TYR A 113 -14.02 27.31 -5.26
C TYR A 113 -13.77 26.81 -3.84
N PRO A 114 -13.76 25.49 -3.60
CA PRO A 114 -13.65 24.92 -2.25
C PRO A 114 -12.31 25.22 -1.58
N GLN A 115 -11.26 25.44 -2.38
CA GLN A 115 -9.91 25.78 -1.91
C GLN A 115 -9.85 27.10 -1.13
N TYR A 116 -10.69 28.06 -1.51
CA TYR A 116 -10.71 29.41 -0.92
C TYR A 116 -12.01 29.71 -0.17
N GLN A 117 -12.97 28.79 -0.22
CA GLN A 117 -14.33 28.96 0.31
C GLN A 117 -14.96 30.29 -0.13
N ARG A 118 -14.81 30.61 -1.42
CA ARG A 118 -15.31 31.85 -2.03
C ARG A 118 -16.00 31.58 -3.36
N TRP A 119 -16.95 32.43 -3.69
CA TRP A 119 -17.56 32.48 -5.00
C TRP A 119 -16.69 33.30 -5.94
N TYR A 120 -16.46 32.79 -7.14
CA TYR A 120 -15.73 33.49 -8.19
C TYR A 120 -16.61 33.60 -9.43
N CYS A 121 -16.65 34.79 -10.02
CA CYS A 121 -17.34 35.01 -11.29
C CYS A 121 -16.34 34.94 -12.46
N PRO A 122 -16.42 33.92 -13.34
CA PRO A 122 -15.52 33.79 -14.48
C PRO A 122 -15.72 34.86 -15.56
N SER A 123 -16.83 35.62 -15.50
CA SER A 123 -17.13 36.66 -16.48
C SER A 123 -16.52 38.02 -16.15
N CYS A 124 -16.49 38.41 -14.88
CA CYS A 124 -16.01 39.73 -14.44
C CYS A 124 -14.83 39.67 -13.46
N GLY A 125 -14.40 38.47 -13.05
CA GLY A 125 -13.29 38.28 -12.11
C GLY A 125 -13.59 38.68 -10.67
N ALA A 126 -14.84 39.03 -10.34
CA ALA A 126 -15.24 39.41 -8.99
C ALA A 126 -15.37 38.20 -8.05
N TYR A 127 -15.06 38.43 -6.77
CA TYR A 127 -15.21 37.45 -5.70
C TYR A 127 -16.36 37.82 -4.75
N ARG A 128 -16.97 36.83 -4.10
CA ARG A 128 -17.95 36.99 -3.02
C ARG A 128 -17.71 35.99 -1.89
#